data_AF-A0A959T1Y5-F1
#
_entry.id   AF-A0A959T1Y5-F1
#
_cell.length_a   1.000
_cell.length_b   1.000
_cell.length_c   1.000
_cell.angle_alpha   90.00
_cell.angle_beta   90.00
_cell.angle_gamma   90.00
#
_symmetry.space_group_name_H-M   'P 1'
#
loop_
_entity.id
_entity.type
_entity.pdbx_description
1 polymer ?
#
loop_
_entity_poly.entity_id
_entity_poly.type
_entity_poly.pdbx_seq_one_letter_code
_entity_poly.pdbx_strand_id
1 'polypeptide(L)'
;MLERLKRRILYSRPFRSLIAWSQRLVLPGFAGFSVYAISRFFLRAIGEGHLITRASAIAFKLFMALFPAIIVLLTLIPFVPIAEFQEKLMGNLEELMPAEVFRFVESTLEDLVVKKHSTLLSVSFLLGLYFASNSVDAILNGFSESSQHDTWHNPLKQRLLSMGLLLALTLMSVVAILLLTVSGSVITWADAHGLLP
;
A
#
# COMPACT_ATOMS: atom_id res chain seq x y z
N MET A 1 7.50 37.87 3.36
CA MET A 1 6.49 37.61 2.31
C MET A 1 5.39 36.66 2.79
N LEU A 2 5.74 35.52 3.41
CA LEU A 2 4.81 34.55 4.02
C LEU A 2 3.79 35.15 5.02
N GLU A 3 4.22 36.06 5.90
CA GLU A 3 3.34 36.71 6.89
C GLU A 3 2.22 37.59 6.27
N ARG A 4 2.47 38.18 5.10
CA ARG A 4 1.46 38.98 4.38
C ARG A 4 0.41 38.10 3.73
N LEU A 5 0.83 36.94 3.21
CA LEU A 5 -0.07 35.94 2.61
C LEU A 5 -0.97 35.29 3.68
N LYS A 6 -0.38 34.95 4.82
CA LYS A 6 -1.07 34.36 5.99
C LYS A 6 -2.17 35.28 6.52
N ARG A 7 -1.89 36.59 6.68
CA ARG A 7 -2.92 37.58 7.05
C ARG A 7 -4.00 37.74 5.98
N ARG A 8 -3.66 37.71 4.69
CA ARG A 8 -4.65 37.88 3.61
C ARG A 8 -5.63 36.72 3.53
N ILE A 9 -5.16 35.49 3.78
CA ILE A 9 -5.99 34.28 3.80
C ILE A 9 -6.85 34.23 5.06
N LEU A 10 -6.26 34.45 6.25
CA LEU A 10 -6.96 34.40 7.54
C LEU A 10 -8.06 35.47 7.70
N TYR A 11 -7.93 36.61 7.01
CA TYR A 11 -8.90 37.72 7.06
C TYR A 11 -9.82 37.78 5.83
N SER A 12 -9.73 36.81 4.92
CA SER A 12 -10.62 36.75 3.76
C SER A 12 -12.06 36.40 4.19
N ARG A 13 -13.06 37.10 3.63
CA ARG A 13 -14.49 36.81 3.83
C ARG A 13 -14.88 35.34 3.61
N PRO A 14 -14.40 34.64 2.55
CA PRO A 14 -14.73 33.23 2.37
C PRO A 14 -14.18 32.34 3.49
N PHE A 15 -12.97 32.61 3.99
CA PHE A 15 -12.36 31.81 5.06
C PHE A 15 -13.13 31.93 6.39
N ARG A 16 -13.58 33.13 6.74
CA ARG A 16 -14.44 33.33 7.93
C ARG A 16 -15.80 32.67 7.78
N SER A 17 -16.40 32.71 6.59
CA SER A 17 -17.67 32.05 6.31
C SER A 17 -17.55 30.52 6.42
N LEU A 18 -16.45 29.96 5.93
CA LEU A 18 -16.11 28.53 6.06
C LEU A 18 -15.96 28.09 7.52
N ILE A 19 -15.24 28.87 8.34
CA ILE A 19 -15.10 28.56 9.77
C ILE A 19 -16.46 28.65 10.49
N ALA A 20 -17.25 29.69 10.24
CA ALA A 20 -18.56 29.86 10.86
C ALA A 20 -19.54 28.73 10.47
N TRP A 21 -19.48 28.27 9.22
CA TRP A 21 -20.26 27.12 8.76
C TRP A 21 -19.78 25.82 9.42
N SER A 22 -18.47 25.59 9.48
CA SER A 22 -17.84 24.43 10.12
C SER A 22 -18.11 24.35 11.64
N GLN A 23 -18.27 25.49 12.30
CA GLN A 23 -18.64 25.56 13.72
C GLN A 23 -20.10 25.18 13.99
N ARG A 24 -20.99 25.33 13.00
CA ARG A 24 -22.42 25.00 13.11
C ARG A 24 -22.73 23.56 12.70
N LEU A 25 -21.83 22.93 11.96
CA LEU A 25 -22.00 21.57 11.48
C LEU A 25 -21.50 20.59 12.55
N VAL A 26 -22.46 19.86 13.15
CA VAL A 26 -22.19 18.75 14.07
C VAL A 26 -22.64 17.48 13.35
N LEU A 27 -21.68 16.64 12.96
CA LEU A 27 -21.98 15.39 12.29
C LEU A 27 -22.43 14.33 13.31
N PRO A 28 -23.37 13.43 12.95
CA PRO A 28 -23.69 12.29 13.79
C PRO A 28 -22.42 11.45 14.01
N GLY A 29 -22.15 11.09 15.28
CA GLY A 29 -20.93 10.37 15.69
C GLY A 29 -19.81 11.26 16.27
N PHE A 30 -19.92 12.60 16.18
CA PHE A 30 -18.89 13.52 16.70
C PHE A 30 -19.07 13.85 18.20
N ALA A 31 -19.89 13.09 18.93
CA ALA A 31 -20.17 13.27 20.36
C ALA A 31 -20.52 14.73 20.77
N GLY A 32 -21.13 15.50 19.86
CA GLY A 32 -21.50 16.91 20.11
C GLY A 32 -20.42 17.94 19.74
N PHE A 33 -19.25 17.55 19.27
CA PHE A 33 -18.21 18.46 18.80
C PHE A 33 -18.50 18.95 17.37
N SER A 34 -18.27 20.24 17.12
CA SER A 34 -18.35 20.80 15.77
C SER A 34 -17.19 20.31 14.90
N VAL A 35 -17.40 20.26 13.58
CA VAL A 35 -16.34 19.92 12.61
C VAL A 35 -15.10 20.80 12.86
N TYR A 36 -15.28 22.09 13.16
CA TYR A 36 -14.18 22.99 13.48
C TYR A 36 -13.35 22.54 14.68
N ALA A 37 -14.00 22.09 15.76
CA ALA A 37 -13.31 21.64 16.96
C ALA A 37 -12.47 20.38 16.70
N ILE A 38 -13.04 19.41 15.98
CA ILE A 38 -12.33 18.17 15.60
C ILE A 38 -11.19 18.49 14.64
N SER A 39 -11.41 19.31 13.60
CA SER A 39 -10.35 19.68 12.66
C SER A 39 -9.21 20.43 13.35
N ARG A 40 -9.51 21.34 14.29
CA ARG A 40 -8.47 22.06 15.05
C ARG A 40 -7.68 21.10 15.94
N PHE A 41 -8.35 20.18 16.64
CA PHE A 41 -7.70 19.16 17.45
C PHE A 41 -6.79 18.26 16.59
N PHE A 42 -7.30 17.76 15.46
CA PHE A 42 -6.57 16.91 14.53
C PHE A 42 -5.32 17.60 13.97
N LEU A 43 -5.45 18.85 13.50
CA LEU A 43 -4.31 19.63 12.99
C LEU A 43 -3.26 19.90 14.07
N ARG A 44 -3.69 20.10 15.32
CA ARG A 44 -2.77 20.25 16.45
C ARG A 44 -2.06 18.95 16.78
N ALA A 45 -2.77 17.83 16.83
CA ALA A 45 -2.21 16.50 17.06
C ALA A 45 -1.21 16.08 15.96
N ILE A 46 -1.44 16.47 14.70
CA ILE A 46 -0.44 16.34 13.62
C ILE A 46 0.82 17.15 13.95
N GLY A 47 0.65 18.40 14.40
CA GLY A 47 1.76 19.31 14.73
C GLY A 47 2.59 18.89 15.94
N GLU A 48 2.01 18.12 16.86
CA GLU A 48 2.71 17.54 18.03
C GLU A 48 3.65 16.38 17.63
N GLY A 49 3.66 15.96 16.36
CA GLY A 49 4.70 15.10 15.77
C GLY A 49 4.53 13.60 15.98
N HIS A 50 3.79 13.17 17.01
CA HIS A 50 3.57 11.75 17.31
C HIS A 50 2.94 10.98 16.14
N LEU A 51 1.93 11.56 15.46
CA LEU A 51 1.29 10.94 14.31
C LEU A 51 2.23 10.86 13.09
N ILE A 52 2.99 11.93 12.83
CA ILE A 52 3.93 11.99 11.71
C ILE A 52 5.04 10.96 11.89
N THR A 53 5.61 10.84 13.10
CA THR A 53 6.66 9.86 13.38
C THR A 53 6.17 8.42 13.18
N ARG A 54 4.96 8.09 13.64
CA ARG A 54 4.35 6.77 13.43
C ARG A 54 4.09 6.49 11.94
N ALA A 55 3.51 7.46 11.23
CA ALA A 55 3.25 7.35 9.80
C ALA A 55 4.56 7.13 9.01
N SER A 56 5.61 7.87 9.35
CA SER A 56 6.94 7.70 8.77
C SER A 56 7.54 6.32 9.07
N ALA A 57 7.36 5.79 10.28
CA ALA A 57 7.83 4.45 10.63
C ALA A 57 7.10 3.34 9.84
N ILE A 58 5.79 3.49 9.64
CA ILE A 58 4.99 2.60 8.79
C ILE A 58 5.46 2.67 7.34
N ALA A 59 5.60 3.88 6.79
CA ALA A 59 6.04 4.10 5.42
C ALA A 59 7.45 3.53 5.18
N PHE A 60 8.37 3.73 6.12
CA PHE A 60 9.73 3.18 6.05
C PHE A 60 9.72 1.65 6.04
N LYS A 61 8.94 1.00 6.90
CA LYS A 61 8.85 -0.47 6.93
C LYS A 61 8.25 -1.04 5.64
N LEU A 62 7.20 -0.40 5.11
CA LEU A 62 6.63 -0.75 3.80
C LEU A 62 7.64 -0.57 2.67
N PHE A 63 8.38 0.54 2.68
CA PHE A 63 9.42 0.80 1.68
C PHE A 63 10.53 -0.26 1.72
N MET A 64 10.98 -0.66 2.90
CA MET A 64 11.96 -1.74 3.06
C MET A 64 11.44 -3.09 2.51
N ALA A 65 10.13 -3.35 2.60
CA ALA A 65 9.52 -4.56 2.03
C ALA A 65 9.48 -4.56 0.49
N LEU A 66 9.59 -3.40 -0.17
CA LEU A 66 9.56 -3.31 -1.63
C LEU A 66 10.76 -4.00 -2.28
N PHE A 67 11.96 -3.88 -1.71
CA PHE A 67 13.16 -4.44 -2.36
C PHE A 67 13.09 -5.96 -2.49
N PRO A 68 12.85 -6.75 -1.42
CA PRO A 68 12.70 -8.19 -1.57
C PRO A 68 11.47 -8.55 -2.43
N ALA A 69 10.38 -7.78 -2.34
CA ALA A 69 9.19 -8.04 -3.16
C ALA A 69 9.48 -7.91 -4.67
N ILE A 70 10.18 -6.85 -5.09
CA ILE A 70 10.58 -6.67 -6.50
C ILE A 70 11.50 -7.82 -6.95
N ILE A 71 12.46 -8.22 -6.12
CA ILE A 71 13.35 -9.35 -6.45
C ILE A 71 12.57 -10.64 -6.62
N VAL A 72 11.64 -10.95 -5.70
CA VAL A 72 10.74 -12.11 -5.84
C VAL A 72 9.95 -12.04 -7.14
N LEU A 73 9.35 -10.89 -7.43
CA LEU A 73 8.54 -10.71 -8.64
C LEU A 73 9.36 -10.97 -9.91
N LEU A 74 10.56 -10.37 -10.03
CA LEU A 74 11.41 -10.53 -11.21
C LEU A 74 11.95 -11.96 -11.33
N THR A 75 12.45 -12.54 -10.24
CA THR A 75 13.02 -13.90 -10.24
C THR A 75 11.99 -15.01 -10.35
N LEU A 76 10.70 -14.71 -10.19
CA LEU A 76 9.60 -15.65 -10.44
C LEU A 76 9.29 -15.78 -11.93
N ILE A 77 9.53 -14.73 -12.73
CA ILE A 77 9.22 -14.70 -14.17
C ILE A 77 9.82 -15.89 -14.97
N PRO A 78 11.11 -16.27 -14.80
CA PRO A 78 11.69 -17.42 -15.51
C PRO A 78 10.97 -18.77 -15.26
N PHE A 79 10.16 -18.86 -14.20
CA PHE A 79 9.41 -20.06 -13.84
C PHE A 79 8.02 -20.13 -14.49
N VAL A 80 7.56 -19.04 -15.12
CA VAL A 80 6.25 -18.96 -15.77
C VAL A 80 6.34 -19.56 -17.18
N PRO A 81 5.62 -20.66 -17.47
CA PRO A 81 5.73 -21.37 -18.75
C PRO A 81 4.82 -20.74 -19.82
N ILE A 82 5.04 -19.45 -20.13
CA ILE A 82 4.31 -18.72 -21.18
C ILE A 82 5.32 -18.34 -22.27
N ALA A 83 5.03 -18.74 -23.51
CA ALA A 83 5.87 -18.42 -24.66
C ALA A 83 5.98 -16.90 -24.86
N GLU A 84 7.19 -16.42 -25.17
CA GLU A 84 7.51 -15.00 -25.44
C GLU A 84 7.22 -14.03 -24.27
N PHE A 85 6.92 -14.54 -23.07
CA PHE A 85 6.55 -13.66 -21.96
C PHE A 85 7.71 -12.77 -21.51
N GLN A 86 8.93 -13.33 -21.46
CA GLN A 86 10.13 -12.58 -21.07
C GLN A 86 10.42 -11.46 -22.08
N GLU A 87 10.37 -11.77 -23.38
CA GLU A 87 10.63 -10.80 -24.46
C GLU A 87 9.60 -9.66 -24.44
N LYS A 88 8.30 -9.98 -24.33
CA LYS A 88 7.24 -8.97 -24.22
C LYS A 88 7.39 -8.11 -22.97
N LEU A 89 7.78 -8.72 -21.84
CA LEU A 89 8.03 -7.98 -20.61
C LEU A 89 9.20 -7.01 -20.77
N MET A 90 10.32 -7.45 -21.38
CA MET A 90 11.48 -6.59 -21.62
C MET A 90 11.13 -5.41 -22.54
N GLY A 91 10.44 -5.66 -23.65
CA GLY A 91 9.98 -4.59 -24.55
C GLY A 91 9.08 -3.57 -23.84
N ASN A 92 8.15 -4.04 -23.00
CA ASN A 92 7.30 -3.13 -22.21
C ASN A 92 8.11 -2.30 -21.19
N LEU A 93 9.13 -2.88 -20.55
CA LEU A 93 9.98 -2.13 -19.62
C LEU A 93 10.84 -1.08 -20.33
N GLU A 94 11.32 -1.38 -21.54
CA GLU A 94 12.04 -0.42 -22.38
C GLU A 94 11.16 0.77 -22.76
N GLU A 95 9.91 0.54 -23.15
CA GLU A 95 8.97 1.61 -23.51
C GLU A 95 8.54 2.48 -22.32
N LEU A 96 8.46 1.91 -21.12
CA LEU A 96 8.01 2.61 -19.90
C LEU A 96 9.10 3.49 -19.27
N MET A 97 10.37 3.31 -19.63
CA MET A 97 11.50 3.97 -18.99
C MET A 97 12.26 4.91 -19.94
N PRO A 98 12.87 5.99 -19.43
CA PRO A 98 13.87 6.74 -20.20
C PRO A 98 15.02 5.82 -20.63
N ALA A 99 15.54 6.03 -21.84
CA ALA A 99 16.55 5.16 -22.45
C ALA A 99 17.82 5.00 -21.58
N GLU A 100 18.25 6.06 -20.90
CA GLU A 100 19.41 6.02 -20.01
C GLU A 100 19.18 5.13 -18.78
N VAL A 101 17.95 5.11 -18.25
CA VAL A 101 17.57 4.28 -17.11
C VAL A 101 17.52 2.82 -17.54
N PHE A 102 16.88 2.53 -18.68
CA PHE A 102 16.80 1.17 -19.19
C PHE A 102 18.20 0.58 -19.44
N ARG A 103 19.06 1.30 -20.17
CA ARG A 103 20.45 0.88 -20.42
C ARG A 103 21.26 0.62 -19.14
N PHE A 104 20.95 1.31 -18.05
CA PHE A 104 21.63 1.08 -16.77
C PHE A 104 21.21 -0.24 -16.11
N VAL A 105 19.94 -0.64 -16.24
CA VAL A 105 19.39 -1.82 -15.55
C VAL A 105 19.18 -3.05 -16.44
N GLU A 106 19.24 -2.90 -17.77
CA GLU A 106 18.93 -3.92 -18.77
C GLU A 106 19.61 -5.26 -18.47
N SER A 107 20.93 -5.25 -18.28
CA SER A 107 21.69 -6.48 -17.98
C SER A 107 21.24 -7.18 -16.68
N THR A 108 20.80 -6.40 -15.69
CA THR A 108 20.27 -6.95 -14.43
C THR A 108 18.87 -7.50 -14.64
N LEU A 109 18.02 -6.80 -15.39
CA LEU A 109 16.67 -7.27 -15.73
C LEU A 109 16.73 -8.57 -16.53
N GLU A 110 17.57 -8.63 -17.55
CA GLU A 110 17.77 -9.82 -18.37
C GLU A 110 18.23 -11.01 -17.51
N ASP A 111 19.22 -10.82 -16.62
CA ASP A 111 19.68 -11.87 -15.72
C ASP A 111 18.56 -12.39 -14.81
N LEU A 112 17.79 -11.50 -14.19
CA LEU A 112 16.73 -11.86 -13.25
C LEU A 112 15.49 -12.46 -13.93
N VAL A 113 15.16 -12.04 -15.16
CA VAL A 113 13.93 -12.41 -15.86
C VAL A 113 14.10 -13.62 -16.77
N VAL A 114 15.30 -13.82 -17.33
CA VAL A 114 15.58 -14.92 -18.26
C VAL A 114 16.12 -16.15 -17.53
N LYS A 115 16.99 -15.96 -16.51
CA LYS A 115 17.65 -17.08 -15.82
C LYS A 115 16.94 -17.47 -14.53
N LYS A 116 16.89 -18.77 -14.26
CA LYS A 116 16.28 -19.31 -13.04
C LYS A 116 17.22 -19.19 -11.84
N HIS A 117 16.97 -18.19 -10.99
CA HIS A 117 17.70 -18.01 -9.71
C HIS A 117 16.91 -18.53 -8.51
N SER A 118 16.82 -19.86 -8.35
CA SER A 118 16.04 -20.49 -7.26
C SER A 118 16.47 -20.08 -5.84
N THR A 119 17.78 -19.91 -5.62
CA THR A 119 18.30 -19.48 -4.32
C THR A 119 17.92 -18.02 -4.04
N LEU A 120 18.03 -17.15 -5.03
CA LEU A 120 17.68 -15.75 -4.88
C LEU A 120 16.18 -15.58 -4.65
N LEU A 121 15.34 -16.32 -5.39
CA LEU A 121 13.89 -16.35 -5.22
C LEU A 121 13.49 -16.79 -3.81
N SER A 122 14.04 -17.90 -3.31
CA SER A 122 13.68 -18.41 -1.99
C SER A 122 14.15 -17.49 -0.84
N VAL A 123 15.37 -16.96 -0.91
CA VAL A 123 15.90 -16.02 0.10
C VAL A 123 15.11 -14.72 0.10
N SER A 124 14.88 -14.13 -1.08
CA SER A 124 14.10 -12.89 -1.21
C SER A 124 12.64 -13.09 -0.79
N PHE A 125 12.06 -14.27 -1.02
CA PHE A 125 10.71 -14.62 -0.55
C PHE A 125 10.62 -14.65 0.98
N LEU A 126 11.57 -15.31 1.66
CA LEU A 126 11.58 -15.35 3.12
C LEU A 126 11.81 -13.96 3.73
N LEU A 127 12.73 -13.18 3.15
CA LEU A 127 12.95 -11.80 3.56
C LEU A 127 11.71 -10.94 3.30
N GLY A 128 11.09 -11.07 2.14
CA GLY A 128 9.85 -10.39 1.77
C GLY A 128 8.73 -10.68 2.75
N LEU A 129 8.53 -11.95 3.11
CA LEU A 129 7.55 -12.36 4.11
C LEU A 129 7.83 -11.73 5.49
N TYR A 130 9.10 -11.71 5.90
CA TYR A 130 9.52 -11.09 7.15
C TYR A 130 9.25 -9.58 7.19
N PHE A 131 9.65 -8.85 6.14
CA PHE A 131 9.46 -7.39 6.04
C PHE A 131 7.99 -7.01 5.82
N ALA A 132 7.22 -7.79 5.06
CA ALA A 132 5.79 -7.60 4.90
C ALA A 132 5.06 -7.79 6.24
N SER A 133 5.41 -8.83 7.00
CA SER A 133 4.84 -9.04 8.35
C SER A 133 5.22 -7.90 9.30
N ASN A 134 6.45 -7.38 9.24
CA ASN A 134 6.87 -6.19 9.99
C ASN A 134 6.08 -4.93 9.62
N SER A 135 5.68 -4.82 8.35
CA SER A 135 4.91 -3.68 7.84
C SER A 135 3.47 -3.72 8.36
N VAL A 136 2.82 -4.88 8.27
CA VAL A 136 1.49 -5.10 8.86
C VAL A 136 1.50 -4.84 10.36
N ASP A 137 2.53 -5.34 11.05
CA ASP A 137 2.72 -5.09 12.48
C ASP A 137 2.84 -3.60 12.83
N ALA A 138 3.56 -2.83 12.02
CA ALA A 138 3.69 -1.39 12.22
C ALA A 138 2.36 -0.66 12.04
N ILE A 139 1.55 -1.09 11.08
CA ILE A 139 0.21 -0.54 10.86
C ILE A 139 -0.68 -0.83 12.06
N LEU A 140 -0.69 -2.09 12.53
CA LEU A 140 -1.48 -2.49 13.71
C LEU A 140 -1.06 -1.71 14.96
N ASN A 141 0.24 -1.57 15.22
CA ASN A 141 0.76 -0.74 16.30
C ASN A 141 0.38 0.73 16.17
N GLY A 142 0.43 1.28 14.95
CA GLY A 142 0.05 2.65 14.67
C GLY A 142 -1.41 2.95 15.03
N PHE A 143 -2.29 1.95 14.91
CA PHE A 143 -3.71 2.07 15.24
C PHE A 143 -4.03 1.71 16.70
N SER A 144 -3.36 0.72 17.29
CA SER A 144 -3.67 0.23 18.64
C SER A 144 -3.36 1.27 19.74
N GLU A 145 -2.32 2.09 19.56
CA GLU A 145 -1.96 3.16 20.50
C GLU A 145 -2.98 4.32 20.59
N SER A 146 -3.99 4.35 19.70
CA SER A 146 -5.11 5.29 19.81
C SER A 146 -6.17 4.83 20.80
N SER A 147 -6.17 3.55 21.17
CA SER A 147 -7.15 2.98 22.10
C SER A 147 -6.57 3.01 23.51
N GLN A 148 -7.27 3.67 24.41
CA GLN A 148 -6.87 3.89 25.81
C GLN A 148 -7.05 2.63 26.66
N HIS A 149 -6.71 1.46 26.10
CA HIS A 149 -6.78 0.16 26.75
C HIS A 149 -5.37 -0.36 26.98
N ASP A 150 -4.98 -0.44 28.25
CA ASP A 150 -3.77 -1.12 28.72
C ASP A 150 -3.77 -2.56 28.20
N THR A 151 -2.99 -2.83 27.16
CA THR A 151 -2.90 -4.16 26.57
C THR A 151 -1.47 -4.63 26.66
N TRP A 152 -1.25 -5.49 27.65
CA TRP A 152 -0.09 -6.36 27.78
C TRP A 152 0.06 -7.22 26.52
N HIS A 153 0.76 -6.70 25.52
CA HIS A 153 0.99 -7.43 24.27
C HIS A 153 2.11 -8.43 24.47
N ASN A 154 1.74 -9.72 24.53
CA ASN A 154 2.71 -10.76 24.29
C ASN A 154 3.22 -10.59 22.84
N PRO A 155 4.53 -10.29 22.63
CA PRO A 155 5.08 -10.00 21.31
C PRO A 155 4.84 -11.14 20.31
N LEU A 156 4.71 -12.38 20.80
CA LEU A 156 4.41 -13.53 19.98
C LEU A 156 2.97 -13.49 19.44
N LYS A 157 1.98 -13.13 20.26
CA LYS A 157 0.56 -13.03 19.83
C LYS A 157 0.39 -11.95 18.77
N GLN A 158 1.07 -10.83 18.96
CA GLN A 158 1.06 -9.73 18.02
C GLN A 158 1.70 -10.12 16.68
N ARG A 159 2.85 -10.80 16.72
CA ARG A 159 3.49 -11.33 15.51
C ARG A 159 2.59 -12.30 14.75
N LEU A 160 1.92 -13.21 15.47
CA LEU A 160 0.97 -14.15 14.88
C LEU A 160 -0.24 -13.44 14.26
N LEU A 161 -0.76 -12.39 14.89
CA LEU A 161 -1.84 -11.58 14.31
C LEU A 161 -1.40 -10.91 13.00
N SER A 162 -0.22 -10.27 12.99
CA SER A 162 0.34 -9.61 11.81
C SER A 162 0.60 -10.59 10.66
N MET A 163 1.13 -11.77 10.96
CA MET A 163 1.31 -12.85 9.97
C MET A 163 -0.04 -13.40 9.49
N GLY A 164 -1.00 -13.61 10.39
CA GLY A 164 -2.34 -14.08 10.04
C GLY A 164 -3.09 -13.11 9.12
N LEU A 165 -3.02 -11.82 9.41
CA LEU A 165 -3.61 -10.78 8.55
C LEU A 165 -2.92 -10.71 7.19
N LEU A 166 -1.58 -10.81 7.15
CA LEU A 166 -0.83 -10.88 5.89
C LEU A 166 -1.26 -12.09 5.04
N LEU A 167 -1.39 -13.28 5.66
CA LEU A 167 -1.82 -14.50 4.97
C LEU A 167 -3.27 -14.38 4.47
N ALA A 168 -4.17 -13.81 5.28
CA ALA A 168 -5.55 -13.58 4.88
C ALA A 168 -5.64 -12.65 3.67
N LEU A 169 -4.93 -11.51 3.68
CA LEU A 169 -4.87 -10.58 2.54
C LEU A 169 -4.28 -11.22 1.29
N THR A 170 -3.21 -12.01 1.45
CA THR A 170 -2.58 -12.75 0.35
C THR A 170 -3.55 -13.77 -0.24
N LEU A 171 -4.24 -14.55 0.59
CA LEU A 171 -5.23 -15.53 0.15
C LEU A 171 -6.40 -14.85 -0.57
N MET A 172 -6.92 -13.75 -0.04
CA MET A 172 -7.97 -12.96 -0.70
C MET A 172 -7.52 -12.46 -2.08
N SER A 173 -6.26 -12.04 -2.20
CA SER A 173 -5.68 -11.56 -3.45
C SER A 173 -5.54 -12.69 -4.48
N VAL A 174 -5.08 -13.88 -4.04
CA VAL A 174 -4.99 -15.07 -4.89
C VAL A 174 -6.38 -15.49 -5.38
N VAL A 175 -7.37 -15.54 -4.49
CA VAL A 175 -8.76 -15.85 -4.87
C VAL A 175 -9.29 -14.83 -5.87
N ALA A 176 -9.05 -13.53 -5.65
CA ALA A 176 -9.46 -12.48 -6.58
C ALA A 176 -8.83 -12.65 -7.97
N ILE A 177 -7.52 -12.90 -8.05
CA ILE A 177 -6.82 -13.13 -9.33
C ILE A 177 -7.37 -14.36 -10.06
N LEU A 178 -7.61 -15.46 -9.32
CA LEU A 178 -8.21 -16.68 -9.89
C LEU A 178 -9.61 -16.42 -10.44
N LEU A 179 -10.47 -15.72 -9.69
CA LEU A 179 -11.81 -15.36 -10.14
C LEU A 179 -11.76 -14.48 -11.41
N LEU A 180 -10.88 -13.47 -11.42
CA LEU A 180 -10.69 -12.61 -12.60
C LEU A 180 -10.25 -13.41 -13.82
N THR A 181 -9.31 -14.35 -13.64
CA THR A 181 -8.76 -15.16 -14.74
C THR A 181 -9.81 -16.12 -15.29
N VAL A 182 -10.56 -16.80 -14.41
CA VAL A 182 -11.59 -17.77 -14.80
C VAL A 182 -12.82 -17.09 -15.39
N SER A 183 -13.13 -15.85 -14.99
CA SER A 183 -14.32 -15.12 -15.46
C SER A 183 -14.39 -15.03 -16.98
N GLY A 184 -13.27 -14.77 -17.67
CA GLY A 184 -13.23 -14.71 -19.13
C GLY A 184 -13.61 -16.04 -19.79
N SER A 185 -13.09 -17.15 -19.28
CA SER A 185 -13.41 -18.50 -19.79
C SER A 185 -14.86 -18.90 -19.52
N VAL A 186 -15.42 -18.47 -18.39
CA VAL A 186 -16.83 -18.73 -18.05
C VAL A 186 -17.76 -17.94 -18.96
N ILE A 187 -17.43 -16.69 -19.27
CA ILE A 187 -18.22 -15.85 -20.18
C ILE A 187 -18.23 -16.46 -21.58
N THR A 188 -17.07 -16.87 -22.12
CA THR A 188 -17.01 -17.50 -23.45
C THR A 188 -17.72 -18.85 -23.50
N TRP A 189 -17.67 -19.64 -22.42
CA TRP A 189 -18.44 -20.87 -22.32
C TRP A 189 -19.95 -20.62 -22.27
N ALA A 190 -20.39 -19.59 -21.54
CA ALA A 190 -21.80 -19.23 -21.42
C ALA A 190 -22.38 -18.69 -22.74
N ASP A 191 -21.58 -17.90 -23.48
CA ASP A 191 -21.91 -17.44 -24.83
C ASP A 191 -22.08 -18.62 -25.80
N ALA A 192 -21.13 -19.57 -25.78
CA ALA A 192 -21.18 -20.77 -26.62
C ALA A 192 -22.40 -21.67 -26.36
N HIS A 193 -23.02 -21.61 -25.17
CA HIS A 193 -24.23 -22.35 -24.82
C HIS A 193 -25.52 -21.51 -24.95
N GLY A 194 -25.44 -20.28 -25.47
CA GLY A 194 -26.59 -19.40 -25.66
C GLY A 194 -27.24 -18.94 -24.35
N LEU A 195 -26.49 -18.94 -23.24
CA LEU A 195 -26.95 -18.48 -21.93
C LEU A 195 -26.83 -16.97 -21.75
N LEU A 196 -26.13 -16.29 -22.67
CA LEU A 196 -25.98 -14.84 -22.71
C LEU A 196 -26.82 -14.25 -23.86
N PRO A 197 -27.44 -13.07 -23.67
CA PRO A 197 -28.25 -12.41 -24.69
C PRO A 197 -27.43 -11.86 -25.85
#